data_AF-A0A496VVP9-F1
#
_entry.id   AF-A0A496VVP9-F1
#
_cell.length_a   1.000
_cell.length_b   1.000
_cell.length_c   1.000
_cell.angle_alpha   90.00
_cell.angle_beta   90.00
_cell.angle_gamma   90.00
#
_symmetry.space_group_name_H-M   'P 1'
#
loop_
_entity.id
_entity.type
_entity.pdbx_description
1 polymer ?
#
loop_
_entity_poly.entity_id
_entity_poly.type
_entity_poly.pdbx_seq_one_letter_code
_entity_poly.pdbx_strand_id
1 'polypeptide(L)'
;MQDEILVTESEKKETPTEAVTPPWIVEAKKARQLAVGNKFKEGLSRLHEGGKQATSRREQFYWWLEQARFYYDNQQVALAIPQLEFLEEQVQRFSLEEWEPTLSIEVARLLLLSYNGLPDNQKQKSNILFKGTKQEDAIKPDIKKLYARLCRLDMAAALEVSNK
;
A
#
# COMPACT_ATOMS: atom_id res chain seq x y z
N MET A 1 -47.69 -12.99 48.50
CA MET A 1 -47.38 -12.21 47.30
C MET A 1 -45.87 -12.17 47.21
N GLN A 2 -45.34 -12.98 46.30
CA GLN A 2 -43.95 -12.95 45.87
C GLN A 2 -43.84 -11.81 44.86
N ASP A 3 -42.78 -11.00 44.96
CA ASP A 3 -42.26 -10.27 43.81
C ASP A 3 -40.75 -10.52 43.77
N GLU A 4 -40.37 -11.45 42.89
CA GLU A 4 -39.03 -11.60 42.32
C GLU A 4 -38.75 -10.40 41.41
N ILE A 5 -37.63 -9.71 41.62
CA ILE A 5 -36.95 -9.03 40.51
C ILE A 5 -35.48 -9.44 40.57
N LEU A 6 -35.14 -10.26 39.59
CA LEU A 6 -33.82 -10.72 39.22
C LEU A 6 -33.33 -9.79 38.10
N VAL A 7 -32.26 -9.02 38.33
CA VAL A 7 -31.39 -8.56 37.24
C VAL A 7 -29.95 -8.57 37.73
N THR A 8 -29.26 -9.64 37.35
CA THR A 8 -27.83 -9.71 37.13
C THR A 8 -27.40 -8.74 36.04
N GLU A 9 -26.31 -8.02 36.21
CA GLU A 9 -25.23 -8.00 35.20
C GLU A 9 -23.98 -7.24 35.72
N SER A 10 -23.03 -8.07 36.13
CA SER A 10 -21.59 -7.96 35.85
C SER A 10 -21.14 -6.72 35.08
N GLU A 11 -20.64 -5.76 35.85
CA GLU A 11 -19.86 -4.62 35.40
C GLU A 11 -18.56 -5.13 34.76
N LYS A 12 -18.58 -5.29 33.44
CA LYS A 12 -17.43 -5.69 32.65
C LYS A 12 -16.49 -4.49 32.58
N LYS A 13 -15.44 -4.52 33.41
CA LYS A 13 -14.30 -3.60 33.34
C LYS A 13 -13.77 -3.53 31.91
N GLU A 14 -14.02 -2.42 31.23
CA GLU A 14 -13.31 -2.05 30.01
C GLU A 14 -11.87 -1.70 30.38
N THR A 15 -10.95 -2.60 30.06
CA THR A 15 -9.52 -2.35 30.14
C THR A 15 -9.07 -1.39 29.04
N PRO A 16 -8.03 -0.56 29.26
CA PRO A 16 -7.60 0.49 28.34
C PRO A 16 -7.15 -0.06 27.00
N THR A 17 -7.49 0.69 25.93
CA THR A 17 -7.12 0.49 24.53
C THR A 17 -5.66 0.06 24.33
N GLU A 18 -5.41 -1.25 24.26
CA GLU A 18 -4.21 -1.78 23.61
C GLU A 18 -4.27 -1.35 22.14
N ALA A 19 -3.21 -0.74 21.62
CA ALA A 19 -3.11 -0.34 20.23
C ALA A 19 -3.15 -1.57 19.32
N VAL A 20 -4.37 -1.96 18.91
CA VAL A 20 -4.59 -3.11 18.02
C VAL A 20 -3.89 -2.80 16.69
N THR A 21 -2.83 -3.55 16.41
CA THR A 21 -2.11 -3.42 15.15
C THR A 21 -3.03 -3.87 14.01
N PRO A 22 -3.21 -3.06 12.95
CA PRO A 22 -4.09 -3.43 11.85
C PRO A 22 -3.70 -4.76 11.17
N PRO A 23 -4.68 -5.53 10.67
CA PRO A 23 -4.44 -6.87 10.14
C PRO A 23 -3.50 -6.88 8.92
N TRP A 24 -3.55 -5.86 8.06
CA TRP A 24 -2.65 -5.73 6.92
C TRP A 24 -1.18 -5.59 7.33
N ILE A 25 -0.88 -4.88 8.42
CA ILE A 25 0.49 -4.75 8.93
C ILE A 25 1.00 -6.09 9.48
N VAL A 26 0.13 -6.81 10.21
CA VAL A 26 0.45 -8.12 10.78
C VAL A 26 0.74 -9.14 9.69
N GLU A 27 -0.13 -9.25 8.68
CA GLU A 27 0.06 -10.19 7.58
C GLU A 27 1.21 -9.79 6.66
N ALA A 28 1.46 -8.49 6.43
CA ALA A 28 2.63 -8.04 5.68
C ALA A 28 3.94 -8.43 6.36
N LYS A 29 4.02 -8.32 7.70
CA LYS A 29 5.18 -8.79 8.46
C LYS A 29 5.41 -10.30 8.28
N LYS A 30 4.34 -11.11 8.33
CA LYS A 30 4.43 -12.57 8.09
C LYS A 30 4.82 -12.87 6.64
N ALA A 31 4.25 -12.17 5.67
CA ALA A 31 4.57 -12.32 4.25
C ALA A 31 6.06 -12.04 3.98
N ARG A 32 6.63 -10.98 4.58
CA ARG A 32 8.06 -10.67 4.50
C ARG A 32 8.92 -11.80 5.07
N GLN A 33 8.54 -12.38 6.22
CA GLN A 33 9.25 -13.55 6.79
C GLN A 33 9.20 -14.77 5.88
N LEU A 34 8.05 -15.04 5.25
CA LEU A 34 7.91 -16.12 4.27
C LEU A 34 8.81 -15.91 3.04
N ALA A 35 8.91 -14.67 2.55
CA ALA A 35 9.75 -14.36 1.41
C ALA A 35 11.25 -14.58 1.69
N VAL A 36 11.72 -14.24 2.90
CA VAL A 36 13.08 -14.59 3.35
C VAL A 36 13.33 -16.10 3.29
N GLY A 37 12.31 -16.92 3.55
CA GLY A 37 12.34 -18.38 3.41
C GLY A 37 12.10 -18.91 1.99
N ASN A 38 12.28 -18.10 0.93
CA ASN A 38 11.97 -18.41 -0.47
C ASN A 38 10.49 -18.76 -0.75
N LYS A 39 9.56 -18.37 0.13
CA LYS A 39 8.12 -18.61 -0.01
C LYS A 39 7.35 -17.35 -0.43
N PHE A 40 7.88 -16.64 -1.42
CA PHE A 40 7.30 -15.39 -1.91
C PHE A 40 5.83 -15.53 -2.33
N LYS A 41 5.49 -16.59 -3.09
CA LYS A 41 4.11 -16.84 -3.56
C LYS A 41 3.13 -17.08 -2.41
N GLU A 42 3.58 -17.74 -1.34
CA GLU A 42 2.76 -17.98 -0.16
C GLU A 42 2.49 -16.66 0.60
N GLY A 43 3.53 -15.84 0.78
CA GLY A 43 3.39 -14.51 1.36
C GLY A 43 2.42 -13.62 0.56
N LEU A 44 2.52 -13.64 -0.77
CA LEU A 44 1.60 -12.92 -1.64
C LEU A 44 0.15 -13.43 -1.52
N SER A 45 -0.03 -14.74 -1.52
CA SER A 45 -1.37 -15.35 -1.39
C SER A 45 -2.06 -14.92 -0.09
N ARG A 46 -1.31 -14.80 1.02
CA ARG A 46 -1.84 -14.31 2.29
C ARG A 46 -2.31 -12.86 2.21
N LEU A 47 -1.52 -11.99 1.59
CA LEU A 47 -1.88 -10.59 1.41
C LEU A 47 -3.11 -10.42 0.51
N HIS A 48 -3.21 -11.21 -0.56
CA HIS A 48 -4.42 -11.23 -1.40
C HIS A 48 -5.65 -11.69 -0.64
N GLU A 49 -5.53 -12.76 0.17
CA GLU A 49 -6.67 -13.29 0.90
C GLU A 49 -7.17 -12.32 1.97
N GLY A 50 -6.26 -11.68 2.72
CA GLY A 50 -6.63 -10.59 3.64
C GLY A 50 -7.31 -9.42 2.92
N GLY A 51 -6.81 -9.05 1.74
CA GLY A 51 -7.42 -8.03 0.90
C GLY A 51 -8.85 -8.35 0.44
N LYS A 52 -9.21 -9.63 0.23
CA LYS A 52 -10.59 -10.01 -0.13
C LYS A 52 -11.56 -9.89 1.05
N GLN A 53 -11.03 -9.98 2.27
CA GLN A 53 -11.81 -9.88 3.50
C GLN A 53 -11.97 -8.42 3.97
N ALA A 54 -11.39 -7.47 3.24
CA ALA A 54 -11.50 -6.05 3.56
C ALA A 54 -12.96 -5.60 3.57
N THR A 55 -13.36 -4.92 4.65
CA THR A 55 -14.74 -4.50 4.88
C THR A 55 -15.02 -3.09 4.36
N SER A 56 -13.98 -2.35 4.01
CA SER A 56 -14.09 -0.98 3.52
C SER A 56 -13.08 -0.70 2.41
N ARG A 57 -13.35 0.32 1.61
CA ARG A 57 -12.39 0.80 0.59
C ARG A 57 -11.08 1.30 1.21
N ARG A 58 -11.16 1.92 2.39
CA ARG A 58 -9.98 2.37 3.13
C ARG A 58 -9.10 1.18 3.50
N GLU A 59 -9.68 0.14 4.08
CA GLU A 59 -8.97 -1.09 4.42
C GLU A 59 -8.39 -1.77 3.17
N GLN A 60 -9.17 -1.86 2.08
CA GLN A 60 -8.71 -2.40 0.80
C GLN A 60 -7.46 -1.66 0.28
N PHE A 61 -7.44 -0.33 0.42
CA PHE A 61 -6.30 0.50 0.03
C PHE A 61 -5.04 0.14 0.82
N TYR A 62 -5.13 -0.04 2.14
CA TYR A 62 -4.00 -0.48 2.95
C TYR A 62 -3.50 -1.87 2.54
N TRP A 63 -4.40 -2.81 2.23
CA TRP A 63 -4.00 -4.12 1.71
C TRP A 63 -3.24 -4.03 0.39
N TRP A 64 -3.70 -3.20 -0.55
CA TRP A 64 -3.01 -2.96 -1.81
C TRP A 64 -1.64 -2.28 -1.61
N LEU A 65 -1.55 -1.34 -0.68
CA LEU A 65 -0.29 -0.67 -0.36
C LEU A 65 0.73 -1.64 0.25
N GLU A 66 0.32 -2.51 1.18
CA GLU A 66 1.21 -3.53 1.75
C GLU A 66 1.66 -4.56 0.70
N GLN A 67 0.81 -4.90 -0.27
CA GLN A 67 1.21 -5.72 -1.43
C GLN A 67 2.27 -5.02 -2.28
N ALA A 68 2.08 -3.73 -2.59
CA ALA A 68 3.05 -2.96 -3.35
C ALA A 68 4.41 -2.86 -2.64
N ARG A 69 4.41 -2.63 -1.31
CA ARG A 69 5.63 -2.69 -0.48
C ARG A 69 6.28 -4.05 -0.56
N PHE A 70 5.49 -5.12 -0.43
CA PHE A 70 5.99 -6.49 -0.53
C PHE A 70 6.65 -6.78 -1.89
N TYR A 71 6.11 -6.27 -3.00
CA TYR A 71 6.75 -6.39 -4.31
C TYR A 71 8.08 -5.63 -4.38
N TYR A 72 8.09 -4.38 -3.91
CA TYR A 72 9.28 -3.53 -3.90
C TYR A 72 10.42 -4.14 -3.07
N ASP A 73 10.12 -4.58 -1.84
CA ASP A 73 11.09 -5.15 -0.90
C ASP A 73 11.75 -6.44 -1.45
N ASN A 74 11.04 -7.17 -2.32
CA ASN A 74 11.52 -8.42 -2.93
C ASN A 74 12.05 -8.22 -4.36
N GLN A 75 12.39 -6.99 -4.75
CA GLN A 75 12.94 -6.63 -6.05
C GLN A 75 12.01 -6.95 -7.24
N GLN A 76 10.72 -7.13 -6.99
CA GLN A 76 9.69 -7.36 -8.01
C GLN A 76 9.12 -6.03 -8.51
N VAL A 77 9.99 -5.09 -8.89
CA VAL A 77 9.60 -3.73 -9.32
C VAL A 77 8.68 -3.71 -10.53
N ALA A 78 8.80 -4.69 -11.43
CA ALA A 78 7.90 -4.84 -12.57
C ALA A 78 6.43 -5.13 -12.18
N LEU A 79 6.20 -5.67 -10.96
CA LEU A 79 4.86 -5.85 -10.39
C LEU A 79 4.45 -4.66 -9.50
N ALA A 80 5.42 -4.05 -8.82
CA ALA A 80 5.18 -2.92 -7.92
C ALA A 80 4.66 -1.69 -8.68
N ILE A 81 5.27 -1.35 -9.82
CA ILE A 81 4.94 -0.12 -10.59
C ILE A 81 3.46 -0.08 -11.01
N PRO A 82 2.91 -1.05 -11.78
CA PRO A 82 1.52 -0.96 -12.23
C PRO A 82 0.52 -0.95 -11.06
N GLN A 83 0.83 -1.64 -9.95
CA GLN A 83 0.02 -1.59 -8.73
C GLN A 83 0.05 -0.19 -8.09
N LEU A 84 1.22 0.45 -8.05
CA LEU A 84 1.40 1.78 -7.48
C LEU A 84 0.83 2.89 -8.36
N GLU A 85 0.85 2.74 -9.69
CA GLU A 85 0.16 3.63 -10.62
C GLU A 85 -1.36 3.57 -10.41
N PHE A 86 -1.93 2.38 -10.27
CA PHE A 86 -3.33 2.23 -9.89
C PHE A 86 -3.65 2.90 -8.55
N LEU A 87 -2.79 2.74 -7.54
CA LEU A 87 -2.96 3.40 -6.24
C LEU A 87 -2.86 4.92 -6.36
N GLU A 88 -1.97 5.44 -7.21
CA GLU A 88 -1.85 6.86 -7.49
C GLU A 88 -3.12 7.44 -8.13
N GLU A 89 -3.73 6.71 -9.07
CA GLU A 89 -5.04 7.08 -9.62
C GLU A 89 -6.12 7.14 -8.53
N GLN A 90 -6.10 6.20 -7.57
CA GLN A 90 -7.03 6.23 -6.44
C GLN A 90 -6.75 7.40 -5.49
N VAL A 91 -5.47 7.74 -5.26
CA VAL A 91 -5.07 8.93 -4.47
C VAL A 91 -5.71 10.19 -5.04
N GLN A 92 -5.62 10.38 -6.35
CA GLN A 92 -6.19 11.53 -7.04
C GLN A 92 -7.72 11.48 -7.04
N ARG A 93 -8.31 10.33 -7.37
CA ARG A 93 -9.77 10.14 -7.46
C ARG A 93 -10.50 10.45 -6.17
N PHE A 94 -9.90 10.11 -5.03
CA PHE A 94 -10.49 10.32 -3.70
C PHE A 94 -9.91 11.52 -2.97
N SER A 95 -9.07 12.34 -3.62
CA SER A 95 -8.39 13.48 -3.01
C SER A 95 -7.70 13.13 -1.69
N LEU A 96 -7.01 11.98 -1.62
CA LEU A 96 -6.42 11.48 -0.36
C LEU A 96 -5.43 12.46 0.26
N GLU A 97 -4.83 13.35 -0.55
CA GLU A 97 -3.96 14.42 -0.06
C GLU A 97 -4.60 15.33 0.98
N GLU A 98 -5.92 15.51 0.93
CA GLU A 98 -6.64 16.44 1.82
C GLU A 98 -7.02 15.82 3.17
N TRP A 99 -7.20 14.49 3.23
CA TRP A 99 -7.78 13.83 4.40
C TRP A 99 -7.03 12.57 4.88
N GLU A 100 -6.18 11.97 4.05
CA GLU A 100 -5.20 10.93 4.41
C GLU A 100 -3.83 11.20 3.75
N PRO A 101 -3.17 12.34 4.06
CA PRO A 101 -1.94 12.75 3.38
C PRO A 101 -0.81 11.72 3.53
N THR A 102 -0.76 10.99 4.64
CA THR A 102 0.22 9.92 4.87
C THR A 102 0.13 8.82 3.82
N LEU A 103 -1.08 8.42 3.40
CA LEU A 103 -1.25 7.43 2.33
C LEU A 103 -0.76 7.97 0.98
N SER A 104 -1.06 9.24 0.69
CA SER A 104 -0.61 9.89 -0.55
C SER A 104 0.91 10.00 -0.64
N ILE A 105 1.56 10.38 0.48
CA ILE A 105 3.03 10.43 0.61
C ILE A 105 3.63 9.07 0.34
N GLU A 106 3.11 8.02 0.99
CA GLU A 106 3.68 6.67 0.88
C GLU A 106 3.56 6.09 -0.53
N VAL A 107 2.43 6.29 -1.21
CA VAL A 107 2.26 5.89 -2.61
C VAL A 107 3.23 6.66 -3.51
N ALA A 108 3.32 7.99 -3.38
CA ALA A 108 4.23 8.80 -4.17
C ALA A 108 5.69 8.37 -3.99
N ARG A 109 6.11 8.24 -2.74
CA ARG A 109 7.48 7.84 -2.37
C ARG A 109 7.80 6.47 -2.95
N LEU A 110 6.95 5.47 -2.73
CA LEU A 110 7.24 4.10 -3.18
C LEU A 110 7.22 3.97 -4.70
N LEU A 111 6.34 4.72 -5.39
CA LEU A 111 6.29 4.75 -6.84
C LEU A 111 7.55 5.37 -7.44
N LEU A 112 8.01 6.51 -6.90
CA LEU A 112 9.27 7.14 -7.32
C LEU A 112 10.47 6.22 -7.07
N LEU A 113 10.54 5.59 -5.89
CA LEU A 113 11.59 4.62 -5.57
C LEU A 113 11.58 3.42 -6.52
N SER A 114 10.40 2.93 -6.91
CA SER A 114 10.25 1.82 -7.84
C SER A 114 10.76 2.20 -9.24
N TYR A 115 10.49 3.42 -9.68
CA TYR A 115 11.00 3.96 -10.94
C TYR A 115 12.52 4.15 -10.96
N ASN A 116 13.12 4.62 -9.86
CA ASN A 116 14.59 4.73 -9.73
C ASN A 116 15.26 3.36 -9.74
N GLY A 117 14.62 2.35 -9.16
CA GLY A 117 15.14 0.98 -9.07
C GLY A 117 15.05 0.14 -10.35
N LEU A 118 14.46 0.66 -11.45
CA LEU A 118 14.39 -0.07 -12.71
C LEU A 118 15.78 -0.17 -13.37
N PRO A 119 16.25 -1.37 -13.74
CA PRO A 119 17.45 -1.47 -14.56
C PRO A 119 17.19 -0.87 -15.96
N ASP A 120 18.22 -0.30 -16.59
CA ASP A 120 18.06 0.49 -17.83
C ASP A 120 17.41 -0.29 -18.98
N ASN A 121 17.61 -1.61 -19.02
CA ASN A 121 16.97 -2.51 -19.97
C ASN A 121 15.46 -2.72 -19.69
N GLN A 122 15.00 -2.54 -18.46
CA GLN A 122 13.59 -2.67 -18.06
C GLN A 122 12.82 -1.35 -18.07
N LYS A 123 13.50 -0.20 -17.94
CA LYS A 123 12.92 1.10 -18.31
C LYS A 123 12.36 1.09 -19.74
N GLN A 124 12.96 0.26 -20.60
CA GLN A 124 12.55 0.05 -21.99
C GLN A 124 11.60 -1.16 -22.16
N LYS A 125 11.68 -2.22 -21.33
CA LYS A 125 10.81 -3.42 -21.42
C LYS A 125 9.45 -3.28 -20.72
N SER A 126 9.28 -2.39 -19.74
CA SER A 126 7.94 -1.96 -19.32
C SER A 126 7.16 -1.45 -20.53
N ASN A 127 7.85 -0.81 -21.48
CA ASN A 127 7.30 -0.42 -22.78
C ASN A 127 6.93 -1.60 -23.70
N ILE A 128 7.41 -2.83 -23.45
CA ILE A 128 7.27 -3.99 -24.34
C ILE A 128 6.12 -4.92 -23.93
N LEU A 129 5.81 -5.06 -22.63
CA LEU A 129 4.64 -5.86 -22.22
C LEU A 129 3.30 -5.17 -22.56
N PHE A 130 3.32 -3.84 -22.72
CA PHE A 130 2.18 -3.00 -23.07
C PHE A 130 2.24 -2.47 -24.53
N LYS A 131 3.14 -2.99 -25.38
CA LYS A 131 3.47 -2.49 -26.73
C LYS A 131 2.37 -2.62 -27.80
N GLY A 132 1.14 -2.97 -27.41
CA GLY A 132 0.04 -3.27 -28.32
C GLY A 132 -1.08 -2.22 -28.35
N THR A 133 -1.10 -1.26 -27.43
CA THR A 133 -2.13 -0.21 -27.38
C THR A 133 -1.55 1.06 -27.97
N LYS A 134 -2.29 1.74 -28.86
CA LYS A 134 -1.95 3.04 -29.51
C LYS A 134 -1.84 4.22 -28.53
N GLN A 135 -1.50 3.92 -27.28
CA GLN A 135 -1.52 4.77 -26.12
C GLN A 135 -0.11 4.75 -25.54
N GLU A 136 0.87 5.13 -26.36
CA GLU A 136 2.23 5.42 -25.87
C GLU A 136 2.21 6.62 -24.89
N ASP A 137 1.12 7.39 -24.90
CA ASP A 137 0.76 8.44 -23.93
C ASP A 137 -0.10 7.94 -22.74
N ALA A 138 -0.33 6.62 -22.60
CA ALA A 138 -1.09 6.08 -21.47
C ALA A 138 -0.30 6.23 -20.16
N ILE A 139 -0.58 7.34 -19.47
CA ILE A 139 -0.54 7.49 -18.01
C ILE A 139 0.76 6.97 -17.38
N LYS A 140 1.92 7.43 -17.88
CA LYS A 140 3.02 7.58 -16.92
C LYS A 140 2.59 8.70 -15.98
N PRO A 141 2.56 8.47 -14.66
CA PRO A 141 2.35 9.57 -13.73
C PRO A 141 3.40 10.62 -14.04
N ASP A 142 2.99 11.89 -14.10
CA ASP A 142 3.92 12.99 -14.30
C ASP A 142 4.88 13.01 -13.10
N ILE A 143 6.04 12.37 -13.27
CA ILE A 143 7.04 12.16 -12.21
C ILE A 143 7.44 13.49 -11.56
N LYS A 144 7.43 14.59 -12.33
CA LYS A 144 7.68 15.93 -11.79
C LYS A 144 6.56 16.38 -10.87
N LYS A 145 5.29 16.18 -11.24
CA LYS A 145 4.15 16.47 -10.36
C LYS A 145 4.15 15.59 -9.12
N LEU A 146 4.47 14.30 -9.27
CA LEU A 146 4.54 13.37 -8.16
C LEU A 146 5.63 13.77 -7.16
N TYR A 147 6.83 14.11 -7.66
CA TYR A 147 7.93 14.62 -6.83
C TYR A 147 7.60 15.98 -6.20
N ALA A 148 7.01 16.91 -6.96
CA ALA A 148 6.60 18.21 -6.43
C ALA A 148 5.55 18.08 -5.31
N ARG A 149 4.60 17.14 -5.47
CA ARG A 149 3.67 16.79 -4.41
C ARG A 149 4.39 16.26 -3.18
N LEU A 150 5.32 15.32 -3.36
CA LEU A 150 6.09 14.77 -2.26
C LEU A 150 6.84 15.88 -1.51
N CYS A 151 7.53 16.78 -2.22
CA CYS A 151 8.19 17.95 -1.59
C CYS A 151 7.22 18.85 -0.80
N ARG A 152 5.99 19.03 -1.28
CA ARG A 152 4.97 19.84 -0.60
C ARG A 152 4.43 19.17 0.67
N LEU A 153 4.30 17.85 0.66
CA LEU A 153 3.69 17.08 1.75
C LEU A 153 4.71 16.56 2.78
N ASP A 154 5.90 16.18 2.31
CA ASP A 154 6.99 15.61 3.12
C ASP A 154 8.35 15.79 2.44
N MET A 155 9.11 16.80 2.89
CA MET A 155 10.45 17.08 2.39
C MET A 155 11.46 15.96 2.70
N ALA A 156 11.31 15.28 3.84
CA ALA A 156 12.22 14.21 4.25
C ALA A 156 12.09 13.01 3.30
N ALA A 157 10.85 12.60 3.02
CA ALA A 157 10.55 11.57 2.03
C ALA A 157 11.07 11.93 0.63
N ALA A 158 11.00 13.20 0.23
CA ALA A 158 11.53 13.66 -1.06
C ALA A 158 13.07 13.54 -1.15
N LEU A 159 13.78 13.89 -0.08
CA LEU A 159 15.24 13.75 -0.03
C LEU A 159 15.70 12.29 -0.13
N GLU A 160 14.97 11.36 0.49
CA GLU A 160 15.26 9.93 0.39
C GLU A 160 15.18 9.41 -1.06
N VAL A 161 14.20 9.89 -1.81
CA VAL A 161 14.02 9.53 -3.24
C VAL A 161 15.16 10.12 -4.08
N SER A 162 15.59 11.36 -3.80
CA SER A 162 16.64 12.03 -4.57
C SER A 162 18.03 11.45 -4.33
N ASN A 163 18.27 10.83 -3.17
CA ASN A 163 19.58 10.31 -2.77
C ASN A 163 19.85 8.85 -3.22
N LYS A 164 18.92 8.24 -3.96
CA LYS A 164 19.02 6.87 -4.51
C LYS A 164 19.04 6.89 -6.03
#